data_AF-A0A0G2FLD5-F1
#
_entry.id   AF-A0A0G2FLD5-F1
#
_cell.length_a   1.000
_cell.length_b   1.000
_cell.length_c   1.000
_cell.angle_alpha   90.00
_cell.angle_beta   90.00
_cell.angle_gamma   90.00
#
_symmetry.space_group_name_H-M   'P 1'
#
loop_
_entity.id
_entity.type
_entity.pdbx_description
1 polymer ?
#
loop_
_entity_poly.entity_id
_entity_poly.type
_entity_poly.pdbx_seq_one_letter_code
_entity_poly.pdbx_strand_id
1 'polypeptide(L)'
;MSYTKSVSKGDSGFDALREEFELAFSEKPTGKKLFKNYTKQANSARELQSWGADFSTGEDEHRPQAQDIQKSEDASSEEALADVLSTPSSLAQDNSALSKWATKAADELIEEGYAASVVSLLVSKHTSIRKEALVNIAKMSAKVRDSSYEEKDQVWLFLSELVESCRGHVDEGPIPNYIVAFARNALDVLKNPLHCLYGKLNSFLIKGPTWRLDRLPLVYDILQDGPELDDTYYAELSWLFTYLLDGVQGEPDMALYHNTRLFERLLSLASNPYLRQNLRVQILRIVYRATCIKGGSTTLVTRFGIVSWLEAQSAGCDSKSQRETYRALLKRIWETSDKERTSVWSNGGIQSTLQDVLN
;
A
#
# COMPACT_ATOMS: atom_id res chain seq x y z
N MET A 1 42.98 -24.42 -26.57
CA MET A 1 43.93 -23.34 -26.92
C MET A 1 43.11 -22.06 -27.06
N SER A 2 42.87 -21.25 -26.02
CA SER A 2 43.77 -20.30 -25.35
C SER A 2 44.53 -19.40 -26.34
N TYR A 3 44.19 -18.11 -26.48
CA TYR A 3 44.66 -17.05 -25.58
C TYR A 3 44.03 -15.68 -25.90
N THR A 4 43.84 -14.92 -24.83
CA THR A 4 43.44 -13.53 -24.69
C THR A 4 44.33 -12.50 -25.39
N LYS A 5 43.79 -11.33 -25.74
CA LYS A 5 44.54 -10.07 -25.60
C LYS A 5 43.63 -8.88 -25.29
N SER A 6 43.77 -8.44 -24.05
CA SER A 6 43.39 -7.14 -23.49
C SER A 6 43.84 -5.96 -24.36
N VAL A 7 42.97 -4.98 -24.55
CA VAL A 7 43.39 -3.60 -24.85
C VAL A 7 42.62 -2.66 -23.92
N SER A 8 43.32 -2.25 -22.85
CA SER A 8 43.08 -1.00 -22.17
C SER A 8 43.42 0.15 -23.12
N LYS A 9 42.45 1.03 -23.42
CA LYS A 9 42.69 2.38 -23.96
C LYS A 9 41.46 3.24 -23.68
N GLY A 10 41.36 3.66 -22.43
CA GLY A 10 40.21 4.38 -21.88
C GLY A 10 40.22 5.91 -22.00
N ASP A 11 41.11 6.52 -22.80
CA ASP A 11 41.12 7.99 -22.94
C ASP A 11 41.27 8.48 -24.39
N SER A 12 42.11 7.83 -25.21
CA SER A 12 42.39 8.35 -26.57
C SER A 12 41.18 8.31 -27.53
N GLY A 13 40.19 7.46 -27.27
CA GLY A 13 38.97 7.39 -28.09
C GLY A 13 37.94 8.46 -27.72
N PHE A 14 37.89 8.85 -26.44
CA PHE A 14 37.00 9.90 -25.96
C PHE A 14 37.49 11.29 -26.39
N ASP A 15 38.80 11.52 -26.37
CA ASP A 15 39.37 12.79 -26.82
C ASP A 15 39.22 12.98 -28.34
N ALA A 16 39.36 11.91 -29.13
CA ALA A 16 39.10 11.95 -30.57
C ALA A 16 37.63 12.28 -30.89
N LEU A 17 36.68 11.65 -30.17
CA LEU A 17 35.25 11.98 -30.29
C LEU A 17 34.95 13.40 -29.82
N ARG A 18 35.63 13.89 -28.78
CA ARG A 18 35.47 15.26 -28.28
C ARG A 18 35.90 16.29 -29.34
N GLU A 19 37.05 16.11 -29.97
CA GLU A 19 37.51 17.02 -31.04
C GLU A 19 36.56 17.02 -32.24
N GLU A 20 36.03 15.86 -32.63
CA GLU A 20 35.08 15.74 -33.74
C GLU A 20 33.75 16.45 -33.43
N PHE A 21 33.27 16.34 -32.18
CA PHE A 21 32.13 17.10 -31.69
C PHE A 21 32.42 18.62 -31.62
N GLU A 22 33.60 19.05 -31.18
CA GLU A 22 33.95 20.47 -31.10
C GLU A 22 34.00 21.13 -32.49
N LEU A 23 34.51 20.42 -33.50
CA LEU A 23 34.51 20.88 -34.89
C LEU A 23 33.09 21.02 -35.44
N ALA A 24 32.23 20.01 -35.24
CA ALA A 24 30.85 20.00 -35.72
C ALA A 24 29.98 21.13 -35.12
N PHE A 25 30.26 21.55 -33.89
CA PHE A 25 29.54 22.62 -33.21
C PHE A 25 30.07 24.04 -33.52
N SER A 26 31.26 24.15 -34.13
CA SER A 26 31.85 25.43 -34.51
C SER A 26 31.20 26.07 -35.76
N GLU A 27 30.57 25.26 -36.61
CA GLU A 27 29.93 25.71 -37.87
C GLU A 27 28.50 26.25 -37.67
N LYS A 28 27.83 25.94 -36.54
CA LYS A 28 26.44 26.34 -36.29
C LYS A 28 26.31 27.37 -35.15
N PRO A 29 25.65 28.53 -35.36
CA PRO A 29 25.56 29.61 -34.36
C PRO A 29 24.79 29.21 -33.09
N THR A 30 23.84 28.28 -33.20
CA THR A 30 23.10 27.69 -32.06
C THR A 30 23.98 26.73 -31.24
N GLY A 31 24.89 26.02 -31.91
CA GLY A 31 25.83 25.10 -31.28
C GLY A 31 26.87 25.81 -30.41
N LYS A 32 27.39 26.96 -30.88
CA LYS A 32 28.29 27.82 -30.10
C LYS A 32 27.71 28.28 -28.76
N LYS A 33 26.40 28.55 -28.69
CA LYS A 33 25.73 28.94 -27.43
C LYS A 33 25.64 27.78 -26.44
N LEU A 34 25.34 26.57 -26.92
CA LEU A 34 25.29 25.36 -26.09
C LEU A 34 26.67 24.99 -25.56
N PHE A 35 27.71 25.04 -26.40
CA PHE A 35 29.08 24.75 -25.99
C PHE A 35 29.60 25.74 -24.93
N LYS A 36 29.27 27.03 -25.07
CA LYS A 36 29.65 28.08 -24.11
C LYS A 36 28.95 27.92 -22.75
N ASN A 37 27.71 27.41 -22.73
CA ASN A 37 27.01 27.10 -21.49
C ASN A 37 27.58 25.86 -20.80
N TYR A 38 27.92 24.82 -21.57
CA TYR A 38 28.51 23.59 -21.04
C TYR A 38 29.90 23.82 -20.44
N THR A 39 30.78 24.55 -21.13
CA THR A 39 32.12 24.91 -20.62
C THR A 39 32.04 25.79 -19.36
N LYS A 40 31.04 26.68 -19.27
CA LYS A 40 30.82 27.49 -18.05
C LYS A 40 30.39 26.62 -16.86
N GLN A 41 29.57 25.60 -17.10
CA GLN A 41 29.10 24.66 -16.09
C GLN A 41 30.19 23.67 -15.63
N ALA A 42 31.04 23.21 -16.57
CA ALA A 42 32.21 22.38 -16.28
C ALA A 42 33.27 23.13 -15.45
N ASN A 43 33.47 24.43 -15.72
CA ASN A 43 34.37 25.26 -14.92
C ASN A 43 33.82 25.54 -13.52
N SER A 44 32.50 25.75 -13.36
CA SER A 44 31.89 25.88 -12.02
C SER A 44 31.99 24.60 -11.18
N ALA A 45 31.93 23.42 -11.81
CA ALA A 45 32.13 22.14 -11.14
C ALA A 45 33.59 21.91 -10.70
N ARG A 46 34.55 22.43 -11.47
CA ARG A 46 35.98 22.46 -11.11
C ARG A 46 36.29 23.48 -10.01
N GLU A 47 35.65 24.64 -10.01
CA GLU A 47 35.81 25.66 -8.96
C GLU A 47 35.25 25.19 -7.61
N LEU A 48 34.17 24.38 -7.61
CA LEU A 48 33.63 23.74 -6.39
C LEU A 48 34.57 22.69 -5.78
N GLN A 49 35.44 22.07 -6.58
CA GLN A 49 36.48 21.15 -6.08
C GLN A 49 37.74 21.88 -5.58
N SER A 50 37.90 23.16 -5.92
CA SER A 50 39.05 23.99 -5.53
C SER A 50 38.91 24.61 -4.13
N TRP A 51 37.74 24.54 -3.49
CA TRP A 51 37.53 24.99 -2.12
C TRP A 51 37.71 23.82 -1.14
N GLY A 52 38.91 23.23 -1.16
CA GLY A 52 39.38 22.34 -0.11
C GLY A 52 39.83 23.16 1.09
N ALA A 53 39.00 23.19 2.14
CA ALA A 53 39.43 23.67 3.45
C ALA A 53 40.18 22.55 4.17
N ASP A 54 41.50 22.71 4.29
CA ASP A 54 42.36 21.96 5.20
C ASP A 54 41.91 22.18 6.66
N PHE A 55 41.44 21.13 7.30
CA PHE A 55 41.48 20.98 8.76
C PHE A 55 41.96 19.58 9.09
N SER A 56 43.28 19.45 9.21
CA SER A 56 43.91 18.31 9.88
C SER A 56 44.44 18.79 11.22
N THR A 57 43.81 18.35 12.32
CA THR A 57 44.48 17.89 13.55
C THR A 57 43.43 17.38 14.54
N GLY A 58 43.55 16.11 14.93
CA GLY A 58 42.77 15.48 16.00
C GLY A 58 42.94 13.97 15.95
N GLU A 59 43.80 13.45 16.82
CA GLU A 59 44.21 12.06 16.94
C GLU A 59 43.05 11.12 17.30
N ASP A 60 43.13 9.89 16.76
CA ASP A 60 42.51 8.62 17.17
C ASP A 60 41.25 8.64 18.05
N GLU A 61 40.07 8.39 17.46
CA GLU A 61 39.03 7.53 18.05
C GLU A 61 38.22 6.78 16.96
N HIS A 62 37.93 5.50 17.25
CA HIS A 62 37.18 4.48 16.49
C HIS A 62 36.50 4.85 15.15
N ARG A 63 37.02 4.27 14.06
CA ARG A 63 36.30 4.13 12.78
C ARG A 63 35.20 3.06 12.95
N PRO A 64 33.90 3.39 12.81
CA PRO A 64 32.86 2.37 12.81
C PRO A 64 33.06 1.43 11.64
N GLN A 65 32.88 0.13 11.86
CA GLN A 65 32.97 -0.87 10.80
C GLN A 65 31.83 -0.62 9.78
N ALA A 66 32.06 -0.89 8.49
CA ALA A 66 31.06 -0.68 7.42
C ALA A 66 29.70 -1.36 7.69
N GLN A 67 29.68 -2.40 8.54
CA GLN A 67 28.47 -3.09 8.99
C GLN A 67 27.61 -2.27 9.96
N ASP A 68 28.21 -1.37 10.76
CA ASP A 68 27.47 -0.49 11.68
C ASP A 68 26.89 0.74 10.94
N ILE A 69 27.57 1.19 9.88
CA ILE A 69 27.07 2.27 9.01
C ILE A 69 25.89 1.75 8.16
N GLN A 70 26.00 0.56 7.56
CA GLN A 70 24.89 -0.05 6.83
C GLN A 70 23.68 -0.34 7.74
N LYS A 71 23.87 -0.87 8.95
CA LYS A 71 22.76 -1.08 9.90
C LYS A 71 22.08 0.21 10.35
N SER A 72 22.83 1.31 10.51
CA SER A 72 22.27 2.60 10.92
C SER A 72 21.57 3.34 9.77
N GLU A 73 22.07 3.23 8.54
CA GLU A 73 21.38 3.73 7.34
C GLU A 73 20.15 2.88 6.98
N ASP A 74 20.23 1.56 7.10
CA ASP A 74 19.10 0.66 6.80
C ASP A 74 17.98 0.81 7.85
N ALA A 75 18.31 0.96 9.14
CA ALA A 75 17.34 1.28 10.19
C ALA A 75 16.66 2.64 9.95
N SER A 76 17.41 3.67 9.56
CA SER A 76 16.85 4.97 9.20
C SER A 76 15.91 4.89 7.99
N SER A 77 16.22 4.02 7.02
CA SER A 77 15.37 3.81 5.84
C SER A 77 14.09 3.01 6.12
N GLU A 78 14.13 2.03 7.03
CA GLU A 78 12.96 1.26 7.46
C GLU A 78 12.02 2.12 8.31
N GLU A 79 12.56 2.92 9.22
CA GLU A 79 11.78 3.88 10.03
C GLU A 79 11.10 4.94 9.14
N ALA A 80 11.81 5.48 8.15
CA ALA A 80 11.23 6.42 7.18
C ALA A 80 10.14 5.76 6.31
N LEU A 81 10.34 4.51 5.89
CA LEU A 81 9.32 3.75 5.14
C LEU A 81 8.07 3.51 5.99
N ALA A 82 8.27 3.14 7.26
CA ALA A 82 7.20 2.93 8.21
C ALA A 82 6.43 4.23 8.49
N ASP A 83 7.09 5.37 8.61
CA ASP A 83 6.42 6.67 8.80
C ASP A 83 5.48 7.01 7.63
N VAL A 84 5.88 6.67 6.40
CA VAL A 84 5.09 6.96 5.19
C VAL A 84 3.96 5.94 4.96
N LEU A 85 4.25 4.65 5.16
CA LEU A 85 3.38 3.55 4.72
C LEU A 85 2.73 2.74 5.86
N SER A 86 3.27 2.79 7.07
CA SER A 86 2.61 2.17 8.22
C SER A 86 1.35 2.95 8.55
N THR A 87 0.24 2.25 8.67
CA THR A 87 -1.03 2.84 9.12
C THR A 87 -1.54 1.94 10.24
N PRO A 88 -1.98 2.46 11.39
CA PRO A 88 -2.60 1.63 12.42
C PRO A 88 -3.83 0.90 11.86
N SER A 89 -4.09 -0.32 12.33
CA SER A 89 -5.34 -0.99 11.97
C SER A 89 -6.50 -0.24 12.62
N SER A 90 -7.52 0.12 11.85
CA SER A 90 -8.72 0.74 12.42
C SER A 90 -9.55 -0.25 13.24
N LEU A 91 -9.29 -1.56 13.14
CA LEU A 91 -10.03 -2.66 13.80
C LEU A 91 -9.56 -2.91 15.25
N ALA A 92 -9.08 -1.87 15.94
CA ALA A 92 -8.68 -1.97 17.33
C ALA A 92 -9.84 -2.44 18.21
N GLN A 93 -9.60 -3.43 19.06
CA GLN A 93 -10.64 -4.07 19.88
C GLN A 93 -10.82 -3.28 21.19
N ASP A 94 -11.89 -2.49 21.28
CA ASP A 94 -12.35 -1.87 22.53
C ASP A 94 -13.56 -2.64 23.09
N ASN A 95 -13.31 -3.56 24.02
CA ASN A 95 -14.37 -4.37 24.64
C ASN A 95 -15.39 -3.53 25.40
N SER A 96 -15.05 -2.31 25.81
CA SER A 96 -16.01 -1.41 26.46
C SER A 96 -17.13 -0.96 25.51
N ALA A 97 -16.95 -1.12 24.19
CA ALA A 97 -18.00 -0.88 23.20
C ALA A 97 -19.24 -1.76 23.44
N LEU A 98 -19.12 -2.94 24.09
CA LEU A 98 -20.25 -3.84 24.36
C LEU A 98 -21.30 -3.22 25.30
N SER A 99 -20.91 -2.30 26.18
CA SER A 99 -21.81 -1.68 27.15
C SER A 99 -22.16 -0.22 26.82
N LYS A 100 -21.23 0.52 26.18
CA LYS A 100 -21.37 1.97 25.89
C LYS A 100 -22.60 2.32 25.05
N TRP A 101 -23.09 1.41 24.22
CA TRP A 101 -24.16 1.68 23.25
C TRP A 101 -25.58 1.59 23.85
N ALA A 102 -25.78 0.86 24.95
CA ALA A 102 -27.12 0.48 25.39
C ALA A 102 -28.04 1.67 25.71
N THR A 103 -27.48 2.74 26.27
CA THR A 103 -28.19 3.98 26.65
C THR A 103 -28.35 4.99 25.52
N LYS A 104 -27.68 4.79 24.39
CA LYS A 104 -27.55 5.76 23.30
C LYS A 104 -28.75 5.74 22.34
N ALA A 105 -29.18 6.89 21.83
CA ALA A 105 -30.27 6.96 20.85
C ALA A 105 -29.87 6.32 19.50
N ALA A 106 -30.84 5.97 18.65
CA ALA A 106 -30.55 5.32 17.36
C ALA A 106 -29.61 6.17 16.48
N ASP A 107 -29.83 7.48 16.43
CA ASP A 107 -28.99 8.42 15.68
C ASP A 107 -27.54 8.38 16.20
N GLU A 108 -27.35 8.44 17.53
CA GLU A 108 -26.03 8.36 18.15
C GLU A 108 -25.32 7.03 17.84
N LEU A 109 -26.05 5.91 17.75
CA LEU A 109 -25.47 4.61 17.44
C LEU A 109 -24.73 4.60 16.10
N ILE A 110 -25.27 5.34 15.13
CA ILE A 110 -24.77 5.38 13.76
C ILE A 110 -23.80 6.56 13.59
N GLU A 111 -24.21 7.77 13.96
CA GLU A 111 -23.44 9.00 13.75
C GLU A 111 -22.16 9.05 14.61
N GLU A 112 -22.22 8.64 15.88
CA GLU A 112 -21.04 8.60 16.76
C GLU A 112 -20.21 7.31 16.60
N GLY A 113 -20.64 6.37 15.75
CA GLY A 113 -19.88 5.16 15.43
C GLY A 113 -19.87 4.05 16.50
N TYR A 114 -20.84 4.02 17.42
CA TYR A 114 -20.97 2.91 18.38
C TYR A 114 -21.26 1.58 17.67
N ALA A 115 -22.10 1.59 16.63
CA ALA A 115 -22.39 0.40 15.83
C ALA A 115 -21.12 -0.14 15.17
N ALA A 116 -20.32 0.72 14.54
CA ALA A 116 -19.03 0.35 13.95
C ALA A 116 -18.03 -0.19 14.99
N SER A 117 -18.07 0.34 16.22
CA SER A 117 -17.23 -0.13 17.33
C SER A 117 -17.61 -1.55 17.77
N VAL A 118 -18.91 -1.85 17.90
CA VAL A 118 -19.37 -3.21 18.24
C VAL A 118 -19.12 -4.19 17.09
N VAL A 119 -19.30 -3.76 15.83
CA VAL A 119 -18.95 -4.57 14.64
C VAL A 119 -17.48 -4.98 14.65
N SER A 120 -16.56 -4.11 15.09
CA SER A 120 -15.12 -4.42 15.19
C SER A 120 -14.83 -5.63 16.09
N LEU A 121 -15.68 -5.90 17.09
CA LEU A 121 -15.48 -6.99 18.05
C LEU A 121 -15.76 -8.38 17.46
N LEU A 122 -16.34 -8.47 16.26
CA LEU A 122 -16.52 -9.73 15.53
C LEU A 122 -15.17 -10.39 15.12
N VAL A 123 -14.09 -9.61 15.08
CA VAL A 123 -12.71 -10.10 14.85
C VAL A 123 -12.06 -10.66 16.13
N SER A 124 -12.70 -10.52 17.29
CA SER A 124 -12.11 -10.94 18.57
C SER A 124 -11.71 -12.42 18.55
N LYS A 125 -10.56 -12.74 19.15
CA LYS A 125 -10.12 -14.13 19.32
C LYS A 125 -11.04 -14.90 20.28
N HIS A 126 -11.74 -14.19 21.17
CA HIS A 126 -12.60 -14.79 22.18
C HIS A 126 -14.03 -14.99 21.66
N THR A 127 -14.48 -16.25 21.65
CA THR A 127 -15.83 -16.64 21.19
C THR A 127 -16.94 -15.94 21.96
N SER A 128 -16.79 -15.74 23.28
CA SER A 128 -17.77 -15.03 24.11
C SER A 128 -17.99 -13.59 23.62
N ILE A 129 -16.91 -12.86 23.35
CA ILE A 129 -16.95 -11.48 22.86
C ILE A 129 -17.62 -11.42 21.48
N ARG A 130 -17.30 -12.34 20.57
CA ARG A 130 -17.93 -12.37 19.24
C ARG A 130 -19.42 -12.64 19.32
N LYS A 131 -19.85 -13.59 20.15
CA LYS A 131 -21.27 -13.89 20.36
C LYS A 131 -22.02 -12.72 20.97
N GLU A 132 -21.44 -12.09 21.98
CA GLU A 132 -22.03 -10.92 22.61
C GLU A 132 -22.12 -9.74 21.64
N ALA A 133 -21.07 -9.49 20.86
CA ALA A 133 -21.07 -8.49 19.80
C ALA A 133 -22.18 -8.77 18.78
N LEU A 134 -22.32 -10.01 18.31
CA LEU A 134 -23.37 -10.39 17.36
C LEU A 134 -24.78 -10.15 17.92
N VAL A 135 -25.02 -10.52 19.18
CA VAL A 135 -26.28 -10.27 19.87
C VAL A 135 -26.54 -8.77 20.03
N ASN A 136 -25.52 -7.99 20.35
CA ASN A 136 -25.64 -6.54 20.49
C ASN A 136 -25.92 -5.86 19.15
N ILE A 137 -25.31 -6.31 18.05
CA ILE A 137 -25.62 -5.83 16.69
C ILE A 137 -27.10 -6.12 16.35
N ALA A 138 -27.60 -7.31 16.68
CA ALA A 138 -29.02 -7.65 16.48
C ALA A 138 -29.97 -6.77 17.32
N LYS A 139 -29.58 -6.41 18.54
CA LYS A 139 -30.37 -5.48 19.37
C LYS A 139 -30.31 -4.05 18.83
N MET A 140 -29.15 -3.62 18.36
CA MET A 140 -28.98 -2.31 17.70
C MET A 140 -29.86 -2.23 16.46
N SER A 141 -29.89 -3.27 15.61
CA SER A 141 -30.74 -3.27 14.42
C SER A 141 -32.22 -3.13 14.78
N ALA A 142 -32.70 -3.87 15.78
CA ALA A 142 -34.07 -3.73 16.28
C ALA A 142 -34.36 -2.30 16.79
N LYS A 143 -33.41 -1.72 17.54
CA LYS A 143 -33.53 -0.35 18.06
C LYS A 143 -33.58 0.70 16.94
N VAL A 144 -32.76 0.55 15.89
CA VAL A 144 -32.77 1.44 14.72
C VAL A 144 -34.08 1.33 13.96
N ARG A 145 -34.59 0.12 13.74
CA ARG A 145 -35.88 -0.11 13.05
C ARG A 145 -37.05 0.61 13.73
N ASP A 146 -37.09 0.54 15.05
CA ASP A 146 -38.17 1.10 15.85
C ASP A 146 -38.00 2.63 16.09
N SER A 147 -36.95 3.24 15.53
CA SER A 147 -36.64 4.67 15.67
C SER A 147 -37.22 5.55 14.55
N SER A 148 -36.99 6.85 14.67
CA SER A 148 -37.28 7.87 13.66
C SER A 148 -36.05 8.29 12.85
N TYR A 149 -34.94 7.54 12.90
CA TYR A 149 -33.75 7.82 12.10
C TYR A 149 -34.10 7.78 10.60
N GLU A 150 -33.58 8.73 9.82
CA GLU A 150 -33.96 8.89 8.40
C GLU A 150 -33.61 7.65 7.58
N GLU A 151 -32.40 7.12 7.76
CA GLU A 151 -31.86 5.96 7.01
C GLU A 151 -32.10 4.62 7.73
N LYS A 152 -33.12 4.55 8.59
CA LYS A 152 -33.35 3.40 9.47
C LYS A 152 -33.55 2.08 8.73
N ASP A 153 -34.19 2.09 7.56
CA ASP A 153 -34.54 0.86 6.85
C ASP A 153 -33.29 0.22 6.24
N GLN A 154 -32.42 1.03 5.63
CA GLN A 154 -31.14 0.61 5.06
C GLN A 154 -30.18 0.14 6.14
N VAL A 155 -30.05 0.89 7.23
CA VAL A 155 -29.18 0.51 8.36
C VAL A 155 -29.71 -0.74 9.07
N TRP A 156 -31.02 -0.84 9.29
CA TRP A 156 -31.62 -2.04 9.86
C TRP A 156 -31.37 -3.28 9.00
N LEU A 157 -31.60 -3.17 7.68
CA LEU A 157 -31.36 -4.25 6.73
C LEU A 157 -29.89 -4.67 6.76
N PHE A 158 -28.98 -3.71 6.62
CA PHE A 158 -27.54 -3.94 6.65
C PHE A 158 -27.08 -4.66 7.93
N LEU A 159 -27.49 -4.19 9.11
CA LEU A 159 -27.11 -4.81 10.38
C LEU A 159 -27.71 -6.22 10.52
N SER A 160 -28.93 -6.42 10.01
CA SER A 160 -29.60 -7.72 10.05
C SER A 160 -28.95 -8.75 9.13
N GLU A 161 -28.59 -8.35 7.91
CA GLU A 161 -27.83 -9.19 6.98
C GLU A 161 -26.45 -9.55 7.54
N LEU A 162 -25.74 -8.59 8.14
CA LEU A 162 -24.46 -8.84 8.80
C LEU A 162 -24.61 -9.89 9.92
N VAL A 163 -25.66 -9.77 10.74
CA VAL A 163 -25.96 -10.74 11.81
C VAL A 163 -26.23 -12.12 11.23
N GLU A 164 -27.08 -12.22 10.21
CA GLU A 164 -27.42 -13.50 9.58
C GLU A 164 -26.18 -14.15 8.95
N SER A 165 -25.35 -13.35 8.29
CA SER A 165 -24.11 -13.80 7.65
C SER A 165 -23.08 -14.33 8.66
N CYS A 166 -23.06 -13.78 9.87
CA CYS A 166 -22.07 -14.17 10.89
C CYS A 166 -22.56 -15.26 11.85
N ARG A 167 -23.87 -15.55 11.91
CA ARG A 167 -24.48 -16.42 12.94
C ARG A 167 -23.85 -17.82 13.02
N GLY A 168 -23.51 -18.43 11.88
CA GLY A 168 -22.86 -19.74 11.84
C GLY A 168 -21.34 -19.72 12.12
N HIS A 169 -20.69 -18.57 11.92
CA HIS A 169 -19.23 -18.48 11.91
C HIS A 169 -18.63 -17.98 13.23
N VAL A 170 -19.40 -17.24 14.04
CA VAL A 170 -18.92 -16.73 15.34
C VAL A 170 -18.49 -17.85 16.30
N ASP A 171 -19.07 -19.05 16.15
CA ASP A 171 -18.71 -20.25 16.90
C ASP A 171 -17.39 -20.87 16.45
N GLU A 172 -17.14 -20.90 15.13
CA GLU A 172 -16.00 -21.56 14.51
C GLU A 172 -14.71 -20.76 14.67
N GLY A 173 -14.79 -19.43 14.56
CA GLY A 173 -13.62 -18.58 14.63
C GLY A 173 -13.93 -17.09 14.47
N PRO A 174 -12.88 -16.25 14.42
CA PRO A 174 -13.02 -14.84 14.09
C PRO A 174 -13.65 -14.63 12.72
N ILE A 175 -14.55 -13.66 12.61
CA ILE A 175 -15.08 -13.23 11.31
C ILE A 175 -13.93 -12.63 10.49
N PRO A 176 -13.86 -12.88 9.17
CA PRO A 176 -12.77 -12.37 8.36
C PRO A 176 -12.63 -10.84 8.41
N ASN A 177 -11.39 -10.35 8.49
CA ASN A 177 -11.12 -8.93 8.78
C ASN A 177 -11.70 -8.00 7.71
N TYR A 178 -11.67 -8.41 6.45
CA TYR A 178 -12.26 -7.64 5.36
C TYR A 178 -13.79 -7.56 5.44
N ILE A 179 -14.51 -8.54 5.99
CA ILE A 179 -15.97 -8.39 6.17
C ILE A 179 -16.27 -7.34 7.22
N VAL A 180 -15.51 -7.34 8.32
CA VAL A 180 -15.68 -6.36 9.39
C VAL A 180 -15.22 -4.97 8.94
N ALA A 181 -14.11 -4.87 8.21
CA ALA A 181 -13.64 -3.62 7.61
C ALA A 181 -14.65 -3.06 6.60
N PHE A 182 -15.20 -3.90 5.72
CA PHE A 182 -16.28 -3.50 4.82
C PHE A 182 -17.46 -2.97 5.62
N ALA A 183 -17.89 -3.73 6.64
CA ALA A 183 -19.08 -3.38 7.37
C ALA A 183 -18.97 -2.02 8.08
N ARG A 184 -17.81 -1.71 8.64
CA ARG A 184 -17.57 -0.40 9.28
C ARG A 184 -17.58 0.74 8.27
N ASN A 185 -16.84 0.59 7.18
CA ASN A 185 -16.78 1.61 6.13
C ASN A 185 -18.13 1.78 5.42
N ALA A 186 -18.96 0.74 5.37
CA ALA A 186 -20.31 0.77 4.80
C ALA A 186 -21.30 1.53 5.70
N LEU A 187 -21.18 1.43 7.04
CA LEU A 187 -21.99 2.25 7.95
C LEU A 187 -21.74 3.75 7.73
N ASP A 188 -20.51 4.16 7.45
CA ASP A 188 -20.18 5.54 7.11
C ASP A 188 -20.78 6.01 5.77
N VAL A 189 -21.04 5.07 4.84
CA VAL A 189 -21.76 5.35 3.59
C VAL A 189 -23.25 5.48 3.85
N LEU A 190 -23.84 4.57 4.63
CA LEU A 190 -25.30 4.55 4.86
C LEU A 190 -25.81 5.76 5.64
N LYS A 191 -24.99 6.34 6.53
CA LYS A 191 -25.37 7.58 7.22
C LYS A 191 -25.42 8.82 6.32
N ASN A 192 -24.90 8.73 5.10
CA ASN A 192 -24.86 9.84 4.15
C ASN A 192 -25.44 9.42 2.79
N PRO A 193 -26.73 9.74 2.52
CA PRO A 193 -27.37 9.45 1.24
C PRO A 193 -26.70 10.10 0.03
N LEU A 194 -25.92 11.15 0.23
CA LEU A 194 -25.16 11.84 -0.82
C LEU A 194 -23.79 11.22 -1.06
N HIS A 195 -23.42 10.15 -0.35
CA HIS A 195 -22.16 9.47 -0.55
C HIS A 195 -22.14 8.77 -1.92
N CYS A 196 -21.02 8.90 -2.65
CA CYS A 196 -20.89 8.36 -4.01
C CYS A 196 -21.18 6.85 -4.15
N LEU A 197 -20.91 6.07 -3.09
CA LEU A 197 -21.17 4.63 -3.04
C LEU A 197 -22.54 4.24 -2.48
N TYR A 198 -23.40 5.19 -2.13
CA TYR A 198 -24.70 4.90 -1.51
C TYR A 198 -25.58 4.04 -2.44
N GLY A 199 -25.61 4.34 -3.74
CA GLY A 199 -26.34 3.55 -4.74
C GLY A 199 -25.83 2.11 -4.89
N LYS A 200 -24.51 1.95 -5.03
CA LYS A 200 -23.84 0.63 -5.07
C LYS A 200 -24.06 -0.20 -3.82
N LEU A 201 -24.01 0.43 -2.65
CA LEU A 201 -24.21 -0.26 -1.37
C LEU A 201 -25.65 -0.75 -1.21
N ASN A 202 -26.63 0.08 -1.57
CA ASN A 202 -28.03 -0.36 -1.59
C ASN A 202 -28.27 -1.47 -2.61
N SER A 203 -27.67 -1.37 -3.80
CA SER A 203 -27.70 -2.44 -4.80
C SER A 203 -27.09 -3.74 -4.26
N PHE A 204 -26.05 -3.66 -3.44
CA PHE A 204 -25.46 -4.81 -2.76
C PHE A 204 -26.41 -5.43 -1.72
N LEU A 205 -27.08 -4.63 -0.88
CA LEU A 205 -28.05 -5.12 0.10
C LEU A 205 -29.24 -5.86 -0.57
N ILE A 206 -29.66 -5.41 -1.75
CA ILE A 206 -30.79 -6.05 -2.45
C ILE A 206 -30.40 -7.40 -3.09
N LYS A 207 -29.10 -7.75 -3.18
CA LYS A 207 -28.63 -9.01 -3.81
C LYS A 207 -29.02 -10.26 -3.00
N GLY A 208 -29.25 -10.16 -1.70
CA GLY A 208 -29.72 -11.27 -0.89
C GLY A 208 -29.51 -11.10 0.61
N PRO A 209 -30.15 -11.95 1.43
CA PRO A 209 -30.22 -11.77 2.89
C PRO A 209 -28.93 -12.15 3.63
N THR A 210 -27.92 -12.68 2.94
CA THR A 210 -26.65 -13.12 3.52
C THR A 210 -25.47 -12.78 2.62
N TRP A 211 -24.36 -12.46 3.24
CA TRP A 211 -23.11 -12.11 2.60
C TRP A 211 -22.24 -13.35 2.45
N ARG A 212 -21.51 -13.37 1.33
CA ARG A 212 -20.52 -14.40 1.05
C ARG A 212 -19.20 -14.05 1.72
N LEU A 213 -18.89 -14.72 2.83
CA LEU A 213 -17.64 -14.53 3.57
C LEU A 213 -16.41 -15.11 2.87
N ASP A 214 -16.51 -15.54 1.62
CA ASP A 214 -15.39 -15.96 0.77
C ASP A 214 -15.11 -14.95 -0.36
N ARG A 215 -15.81 -13.80 -0.36
CA ARG A 215 -15.69 -12.77 -1.39
C ARG A 215 -15.54 -11.40 -0.76
N LEU A 216 -14.82 -10.53 -1.46
CA LEU A 216 -14.67 -9.13 -1.09
C LEU A 216 -15.87 -8.32 -1.61
N PRO A 217 -16.71 -7.74 -0.73
CA PRO A 217 -17.85 -6.93 -1.18
C PRO A 217 -17.40 -5.70 -1.97
N LEU A 218 -18.20 -5.30 -2.97
CA LEU A 218 -18.03 -4.12 -3.82
C LEU A 218 -16.73 -4.01 -4.64
N VAL A 219 -15.77 -4.94 -4.52
CA VAL A 219 -14.52 -4.88 -5.28
C VAL A 219 -14.77 -4.92 -6.78
N TYR A 220 -15.64 -5.83 -7.24
CA TYR A 220 -15.99 -5.93 -8.66
C TYR A 220 -16.81 -4.71 -9.10
N ASP A 221 -17.80 -4.32 -8.31
CA ASP A 221 -18.67 -3.19 -8.60
C ASP A 221 -17.88 -1.86 -8.71
N ILE A 222 -16.79 -1.68 -7.97
CA ILE A 222 -15.94 -0.47 -8.03
C ILE A 222 -14.87 -0.56 -9.11
N LEU A 223 -14.15 -1.68 -9.21
CA LEU A 223 -13.01 -1.80 -10.14
C LEU A 223 -13.41 -2.09 -11.59
N GLN A 224 -14.55 -2.75 -11.81
CA GLN A 224 -14.96 -3.23 -13.13
C GLN A 224 -16.17 -2.48 -13.69
N ASP A 225 -17.22 -2.28 -12.89
CA ASP A 225 -18.46 -1.66 -13.39
C ASP A 225 -18.32 -0.13 -13.55
N GLY A 226 -17.34 0.48 -12.86
CA GLY A 226 -17.07 1.92 -12.95
C GLY A 226 -18.06 2.76 -12.13
N PRO A 227 -17.85 4.08 -12.02
CA PRO A 227 -18.64 4.93 -11.13
C PRO A 227 -20.08 5.12 -11.63
N GLU A 228 -21.04 5.22 -10.71
CA GLU A 228 -22.45 5.52 -11.04
C GLU A 228 -22.67 7.02 -11.34
N LEU A 229 -21.83 7.87 -10.74
CA LEU A 229 -21.90 9.31 -10.83
C LEU A 229 -20.65 9.85 -11.52
N ASP A 230 -20.80 10.95 -12.25
CA ASP A 230 -19.66 11.61 -12.86
C ASP A 230 -18.68 12.12 -11.78
N ASP A 231 -17.38 12.12 -12.10
CA ASP A 231 -16.29 12.57 -11.23
C ASP A 231 -16.10 11.82 -9.88
N THR A 232 -16.81 10.72 -9.62
CA THR A 232 -16.66 9.97 -8.36
C THR A 232 -15.61 8.85 -8.40
N TYR A 233 -15.06 8.53 -9.57
CA TYR A 233 -14.12 7.41 -9.75
C TYR A 233 -13.01 7.34 -8.68
N TYR A 234 -12.31 8.46 -8.45
CA TYR A 234 -11.22 8.51 -7.47
C TYR A 234 -11.70 8.47 -6.02
N ALA A 235 -12.92 8.93 -5.74
CA ALA A 235 -13.52 8.86 -4.41
C ALA A 235 -13.91 7.41 -4.08
N GLU A 236 -14.52 6.69 -5.04
CA GLU A 236 -14.85 5.27 -4.89
C GLU A 236 -13.59 4.42 -4.68
N LEU A 237 -12.52 4.68 -5.44
CA LEU A 237 -11.23 4.01 -5.25
C LEU A 237 -10.62 4.30 -3.88
N SER A 238 -10.68 5.55 -3.41
CA SER A 238 -10.14 5.91 -2.09
C SER A 238 -10.89 5.21 -0.96
N TRP A 239 -12.22 5.07 -1.07
CA TRP A 239 -13.01 4.31 -0.11
C TRP A 239 -12.64 2.83 -0.16
N LEU A 240 -12.55 2.26 -1.37
CA LEU A 240 -12.18 0.86 -1.57
C LEU A 240 -10.81 0.55 -0.95
N PHE A 241 -9.80 1.39 -1.19
CA PHE A 241 -8.46 1.12 -0.66
C PHE A 241 -8.37 1.28 0.86
N THR A 242 -9.15 2.18 1.46
CA THR A 242 -9.27 2.27 2.93
C THR A 242 -9.81 0.97 3.49
N TYR A 243 -10.92 0.48 2.92
CA TYR A 243 -11.51 -0.81 3.28
C TYR A 243 -10.51 -1.97 3.11
N LEU A 244 -9.82 -2.07 1.96
CA LEU A 244 -8.88 -3.16 1.71
C LEU A 244 -7.65 -3.11 2.63
N LEU A 245 -7.15 -1.91 2.95
CA LEU A 245 -6.04 -1.73 3.87
C LEU A 245 -6.39 -2.22 5.28
N ASP A 246 -7.62 -1.95 5.73
CA ASP A 246 -8.12 -2.43 7.02
C ASP A 246 -8.40 -3.94 7.01
N GLY A 247 -8.80 -4.47 5.86
CA GLY A 247 -9.18 -5.87 5.69
C GLY A 247 -8.02 -6.87 5.65
N VAL A 248 -6.78 -6.43 5.38
CA VAL A 248 -5.60 -7.31 5.33
C VAL A 248 -4.82 -7.24 6.65
N GLN A 249 -5.13 -8.15 7.59
CA GLN A 249 -4.48 -8.17 8.91
C GLN A 249 -3.73 -9.48 9.20
N GLY A 250 -4.14 -10.59 8.59
CA GLY A 250 -3.53 -11.89 8.85
C GLY A 250 -3.39 -12.80 7.63
N GLU A 251 -2.79 -13.97 7.86
CA GLU A 251 -2.62 -15.02 6.86
C GLU A 251 -3.91 -15.43 6.11
N PRO A 252 -5.09 -15.59 6.76
CA PRO A 252 -6.30 -15.94 6.02
C PRO A 252 -6.77 -14.83 5.06
N ASP A 253 -6.60 -13.56 5.44
CA ASP A 253 -6.95 -12.43 4.57
C ASP A 253 -6.00 -12.38 3.36
N MET A 254 -4.71 -12.61 3.60
CA MET A 254 -3.71 -12.70 2.54
C MET A 254 -4.02 -13.82 1.55
N ALA A 255 -4.45 -14.99 2.03
CA ALA A 255 -4.87 -16.10 1.19
C ALA A 255 -6.09 -15.75 0.32
N LEU A 256 -7.06 -15.01 0.87
CA LEU A 256 -8.20 -14.54 0.08
C LEU A 256 -7.77 -13.55 -1.01
N TYR A 257 -6.92 -12.58 -0.67
CA TYR A 257 -6.46 -11.57 -1.63
C TYR A 257 -5.69 -12.25 -2.78
N HIS A 258 -4.99 -13.34 -2.47
CA HIS A 258 -4.38 -14.18 -3.48
C HIS A 258 -5.40 -14.93 -4.34
N ASN A 259 -6.36 -15.62 -3.72
CA ASN A 259 -7.34 -16.42 -4.45
C ASN A 259 -8.27 -15.57 -5.34
N THR A 260 -8.52 -14.32 -4.93
CA THR A 260 -9.34 -13.36 -5.67
C THR A 260 -8.54 -12.54 -6.71
N ARG A 261 -7.22 -12.74 -6.78
CA ARG A 261 -6.29 -11.99 -7.64
C ARG A 261 -6.37 -10.47 -7.42
N LEU A 262 -6.52 -10.06 -6.16
CA LEU A 262 -6.71 -8.66 -5.83
C LEU A 262 -5.42 -7.86 -6.03
N PHE A 263 -4.27 -8.42 -5.67
CA PHE A 263 -2.98 -7.74 -5.84
C PHE A 263 -2.69 -7.44 -7.30
N GLU A 264 -2.96 -8.35 -8.23
CA GLU A 264 -2.77 -8.10 -9.66
C GLU A 264 -3.61 -6.92 -10.15
N ARG A 265 -4.85 -6.81 -9.69
CA ARG A 265 -5.74 -5.70 -10.03
C ARG A 265 -5.22 -4.37 -9.46
N LEU A 266 -4.79 -4.37 -8.20
CA LEU A 266 -4.25 -3.18 -7.54
C LEU A 266 -2.95 -2.71 -8.20
N LEU A 267 -2.02 -3.64 -8.47
CA LEU A 267 -0.74 -3.31 -9.12
C LEU A 267 -0.95 -2.84 -10.56
N SER A 268 -1.86 -3.48 -11.30
CA SER A 268 -2.23 -3.03 -12.65
C SER A 268 -2.86 -1.63 -12.62
N LEU A 269 -3.73 -1.35 -11.66
CA LEU A 269 -4.35 -0.04 -11.50
C LEU A 269 -3.30 1.03 -11.12
N ALA A 270 -2.36 0.70 -10.25
CA ALA A 270 -1.27 1.61 -9.87
C ALA A 270 -0.33 1.94 -11.04
N SER A 271 -0.19 1.05 -12.02
CA SER A 271 0.57 1.29 -13.25
C SER A 271 -0.12 2.23 -14.23
N ASN A 272 -1.38 2.62 -14.00
CA ASN A 272 -2.05 3.64 -14.82
C ASN A 272 -1.37 5.01 -14.63
N PRO A 273 -0.86 5.67 -15.69
CA PRO A 273 -0.22 6.99 -15.58
C PRO A 273 -1.13 8.08 -15.01
N TYR A 274 -2.44 7.96 -15.22
CA TYR A 274 -3.43 8.95 -14.81
C TYR A 274 -3.91 8.79 -13.36
N LEU A 275 -3.55 7.71 -12.67
CA LEU A 275 -3.94 7.52 -11.28
C LEU A 275 -3.33 8.62 -10.39
N ARG A 276 -4.11 9.19 -9.48
CA ARG A 276 -3.61 10.21 -8.56
C ARG A 276 -2.58 9.63 -7.58
N GLN A 277 -1.60 10.45 -7.19
CA GLN A 277 -0.49 9.99 -6.34
C GLN A 277 -0.94 9.50 -4.96
N ASN A 278 -1.95 10.14 -4.35
CA ASN A 278 -2.50 9.71 -3.07
C ASN A 278 -3.06 8.28 -3.12
N LEU A 279 -3.72 7.92 -4.22
CA LEU A 279 -4.25 6.58 -4.44
C LEU A 279 -3.14 5.55 -4.67
N ARG A 280 -2.07 5.91 -5.40
CA ARG A 280 -0.87 5.07 -5.50
C ARG A 280 -0.26 4.80 -4.13
N VAL A 281 -0.14 5.81 -3.28
CA VAL A 281 0.37 5.65 -1.91
C VAL A 281 -0.54 4.73 -1.09
N GLN A 282 -1.86 4.81 -1.22
CA GLN A 282 -2.77 3.87 -0.54
C GLN A 282 -2.55 2.42 -1.00
N ILE A 283 -2.32 2.18 -2.30
CA ILE A 283 -1.97 0.84 -2.80
C ILE A 283 -0.63 0.37 -2.19
N LEU A 284 0.37 1.25 -2.09
CA LEU A 284 1.63 0.93 -1.43
C LEU A 284 1.46 0.63 0.06
N ARG A 285 0.53 1.29 0.76
CA ARG A 285 0.18 0.96 2.15
C ARG A 285 -0.41 -0.45 2.26
N ILE A 286 -1.25 -0.86 1.32
CA ILE A 286 -1.79 -2.24 1.27
C ILE A 286 -0.65 -3.25 1.03
N VAL A 287 0.25 -2.96 0.09
CA VAL A 287 1.43 -3.81 -0.17
C VAL A 287 2.33 -3.89 1.07
N TYR A 288 2.63 -2.75 1.70
CA TYR A 288 3.41 -2.68 2.93
C TYR A 288 2.77 -3.50 4.06
N ARG A 289 1.45 -3.37 4.27
CA ARG A 289 0.72 -4.18 5.24
C ARG A 289 0.86 -5.67 4.95
N ALA A 290 0.77 -6.09 3.69
CA ALA A 290 0.97 -7.48 3.30
C ALA A 290 2.38 -7.99 3.62
N THR A 291 3.42 -7.13 3.57
CA THR A 291 4.79 -7.52 4.00
C THR A 291 4.91 -7.78 5.50
N CYS A 292 4.03 -7.19 6.32
CA CYS A 292 3.99 -7.42 7.76
C CYS A 292 3.35 -8.77 8.13
N ILE A 293 2.69 -9.44 7.18
CA ILE A 293 2.07 -10.75 7.39
C ILE A 293 3.09 -11.85 7.07
N LYS A 294 3.16 -12.87 7.91
CA LYS A 294 4.05 -14.02 7.71
C LYS A 294 3.80 -14.66 6.34
N GLY A 295 4.86 -14.80 5.54
CA GLY A 295 4.78 -15.36 4.18
C GLY A 295 4.14 -14.44 3.12
N GLY A 296 3.69 -13.24 3.51
CA GLY A 296 3.11 -12.26 2.60
C GLY A 296 4.11 -11.81 1.53
N SER A 297 5.32 -11.40 1.93
CA SER A 297 6.39 -11.01 1.01
C SER A 297 6.78 -12.11 0.03
N THR A 298 6.94 -13.35 0.48
CA THR A 298 7.19 -14.51 -0.40
C THR A 298 6.07 -14.71 -1.41
N THR A 299 4.81 -14.50 -1.02
CA THR A 299 3.66 -14.60 -1.92
C THR A 299 3.67 -13.47 -2.94
N LEU A 300 3.92 -12.23 -2.52
CA LEU A 300 4.05 -11.07 -3.39
C LEU A 300 5.13 -11.27 -4.46
N VAL A 301 6.28 -11.83 -4.06
CA VAL A 301 7.39 -12.15 -4.98
C VAL A 301 6.99 -13.26 -5.96
N THR A 302 6.59 -14.42 -5.46
CA THR A 302 6.47 -15.65 -6.27
C THR A 302 5.17 -15.77 -7.06
N ARG A 303 4.13 -15.00 -6.71
CA ARG A 303 2.80 -15.06 -7.36
C ARG A 303 2.44 -13.79 -8.11
N PHE A 304 2.86 -12.62 -7.63
CA PHE A 304 2.44 -11.33 -8.17
C PHE A 304 3.56 -10.53 -8.84
N GLY A 305 4.80 -11.03 -8.85
CA GLY A 305 5.91 -10.38 -9.54
C GLY A 305 6.24 -8.99 -8.98
N ILE A 306 6.02 -8.77 -7.69
CA ILE A 306 6.12 -7.43 -7.06
C ILE A 306 7.49 -6.76 -7.29
N VAL A 307 8.58 -7.54 -7.36
CA VAL A 307 9.94 -7.05 -7.58
C VAL A 307 10.02 -6.32 -8.92
N SER A 308 9.68 -7.02 -10.01
CA SER A 308 9.69 -6.44 -11.36
C SER A 308 8.75 -5.25 -11.49
N TRP A 309 7.62 -5.29 -10.79
CA TRP A 309 6.68 -4.17 -10.77
C TRP A 309 7.28 -2.94 -10.08
N LEU A 310 7.90 -3.10 -8.90
CA LEU A 310 8.55 -2.01 -8.17
C LEU A 310 9.72 -1.41 -8.95
N GLU A 311 10.52 -2.24 -9.63
CA GLU A 311 11.57 -1.75 -10.52
C GLU A 311 11.01 -0.88 -11.63
N ALA A 312 9.99 -1.37 -12.34
CA ALA A 312 9.34 -0.63 -13.42
C ALA A 312 8.74 0.70 -12.92
N GLN A 313 8.10 0.71 -11.75
CA GLN A 313 7.59 1.94 -11.15
C GLN A 313 8.72 2.89 -10.75
N SER A 314 9.83 2.38 -10.22
CA SER A 314 10.98 3.19 -9.80
C SER A 314 11.68 3.85 -11.00
N ALA A 315 11.75 3.15 -12.14
CA ALA A 315 12.35 3.64 -13.38
C ALA A 315 11.45 4.67 -14.09
N GLY A 316 10.12 4.49 -14.04
CA GLY A 316 9.16 5.41 -14.63
C GLY A 316 8.82 6.64 -13.77
N CYS A 317 9.36 6.73 -12.55
CA CYS A 317 9.07 7.82 -11.63
C CYS A 317 10.07 8.97 -11.73
N ASP A 318 9.57 10.20 -11.93
CA ASP A 318 10.38 11.42 -11.95
C ASP A 318 10.78 11.92 -10.54
N SER A 319 9.98 11.59 -9.52
CA SER A 319 10.19 12.08 -8.15
C SER A 319 11.18 11.21 -7.37
N LYS A 320 12.25 11.84 -6.89
CA LYS A 320 13.29 11.16 -6.07
C LYS A 320 12.71 10.47 -4.83
N SER A 321 11.82 11.15 -4.10
CA SER A 321 11.20 10.63 -2.86
C SER A 321 10.33 9.38 -3.12
N GLN A 322 9.59 9.35 -4.22
CA GLN A 322 8.81 8.18 -4.60
C GLN A 322 9.70 7.02 -5.01
N ARG A 323 10.77 7.30 -5.76
CA ARG A 323 11.79 6.29 -6.11
C ARG A 323 12.43 5.69 -4.88
N GLU A 324 12.79 6.50 -3.88
CA GLU A 324 13.31 6.03 -2.59
C GLU A 324 12.30 5.15 -1.85
N THR A 325 11.01 5.52 -1.86
CA THR A 325 9.94 4.70 -1.26
C THR A 325 9.82 3.33 -1.92
N TYR A 326 9.85 3.26 -3.26
CA TYR A 326 9.82 1.99 -3.99
C TYR A 326 11.05 1.12 -3.68
N ARG A 327 12.24 1.73 -3.61
CA ARG A 327 13.49 1.03 -3.28
C ARG A 327 13.48 0.50 -1.85
N ALA A 328 13.05 1.31 -0.88
CA ALA A 328 12.92 0.89 0.52
C ALA A 328 11.90 -0.25 0.67
N LEU A 329 10.75 -0.17 -0.02
CA LEU A 329 9.77 -1.26 -0.03
C LEU A 329 10.34 -2.55 -0.65
N LEU A 330 11.13 -2.42 -1.72
CA LEU A 330 11.81 -3.56 -2.34
C LEU A 330 12.81 -4.23 -1.38
N LYS A 331 13.62 -3.46 -0.66
CA LYS A 331 14.53 -3.97 0.39
C LYS A 331 13.74 -4.74 1.46
N ARG A 332 12.68 -4.14 1.99
CA ARG A 332 11.82 -4.76 3.01
C ARG A 332 11.22 -6.08 2.52
N ILE A 333 10.70 -6.13 1.30
CA ILE A 333 10.13 -7.35 0.71
C ILE A 333 11.18 -8.46 0.68
N TRP A 334 12.42 -8.13 0.30
CA TRP A 334 13.51 -9.10 0.29
C TRP A 334 13.83 -9.63 1.69
N GLU A 335 13.97 -8.75 2.67
CA GLU A 335 14.34 -9.09 4.04
C GLU A 335 13.30 -9.96 4.74
N THR A 336 12.02 -9.66 4.50
CA THR A 336 10.87 -10.37 5.08
C THR A 336 10.46 -11.62 4.28
N SER A 337 11.06 -11.86 3.11
CA SER A 337 10.79 -13.04 2.30
C SER A 337 11.62 -14.26 2.71
N ASP A 338 11.12 -15.42 2.35
CA ASP A 338 11.88 -16.68 2.41
C ASP A 338 12.94 -16.68 1.30
N LYS A 339 14.16 -16.30 1.66
CA LYS A 339 15.30 -16.09 0.74
C LYS A 339 15.67 -17.35 -0.04
N GLU A 340 15.55 -18.53 0.56
CA GLU A 340 15.84 -19.79 -0.12
C GLU A 340 14.81 -20.05 -1.21
N ARG A 341 13.53 -19.92 -0.86
CA ARG A 341 12.45 -20.13 -1.82
C ARG A 341 12.45 -19.09 -2.94
N THR A 342 12.68 -17.81 -2.62
CA THR A 342 12.69 -16.73 -3.62
C THR A 342 13.90 -16.80 -4.55
N SER A 343 15.08 -17.20 -4.05
CA SER A 343 16.27 -17.39 -4.87
C SER A 343 16.13 -18.56 -5.84
N VAL A 344 15.59 -19.70 -5.37
CA VAL A 344 15.28 -20.85 -6.24
C VAL A 344 14.24 -20.47 -7.30
N TRP A 345 13.19 -19.75 -6.92
CA TRP A 345 12.14 -19.32 -7.86
C TRP A 345 12.66 -18.35 -8.92
N SER A 346 13.54 -17.41 -8.54
CA SER A 346 14.07 -16.39 -9.44
C SER A 346 15.36 -16.80 -10.17
N ASN A 347 15.88 -17.99 -9.89
CA ASN A 347 17.21 -18.43 -10.35
C ASN A 347 18.31 -17.38 -10.09
N GLY A 348 18.23 -16.69 -8.93
CA GLY A 348 19.15 -15.63 -8.52
C GLY A 348 18.86 -14.22 -9.08
N GLY A 349 17.89 -14.03 -9.98
CA GLY A 349 17.63 -12.73 -10.62
C GLY A 349 17.17 -11.61 -9.67
N ILE A 350 16.53 -11.96 -8.54
CA ILE A 350 16.14 -10.96 -7.53
C ILE A 350 17.37 -10.41 -6.79
N GLN A 351 18.41 -11.24 -6.62
CA GLN A 351 19.63 -10.84 -5.90
C GLN A 351 20.44 -9.82 -6.72
N SER A 352 20.55 -10.02 -8.04
CA SER A 352 21.21 -9.05 -8.92
C SER A 352 20.46 -7.72 -8.95
N THR A 353 19.14 -7.78 -9.06
CA THR A 353 18.24 -6.62 -9.02
C THR A 353 18.46 -5.78 -7.76
N LEU A 354 18.53 -6.42 -6.59
CA LEU A 354 18.75 -5.73 -5.32
C LEU A 354 20.14 -5.11 -5.24
N GLN A 355 21.17 -5.77 -5.79
CA GLN A 355 22.53 -5.21 -5.85
C GLN A 355 22.57 -3.94 -6.72
N ASP A 356 21.85 -3.92 -7.84
CA ASP A 356 21.76 -2.75 -8.73
C ASP A 356 20.96 -1.59 -8.12
N VAL A 357 20.04 -1.89 -7.20
CA VAL A 357 19.22 -0.89 -6.50
C VAL A 357 19.91 -0.32 -5.25
N LEU A 358 20.80 -1.12 -4.62
CA LEU A 358 21.57 -0.77 -3.43
C LEU A 358 22.87 -0.01 -3.73
N ASN A 359 23.43 -0.19 -4.94
CA ASN A 359 24.55 0.60 -5.46
C ASN A 359 24.05 1.88 -6.16
#